data_AF-A0A447P8G4-F1
#
_entry.id   AF-A0A447P8G4-F1
#
_cell.length_a   1.000
_cell.length_b   1.000
_cell.length_c   1.000
_cell.angle_alpha   90.00
_cell.angle_beta   90.00
_cell.angle_gamma   90.00
#
_symmetry.space_group_name_H-M   'P 1'
#
loop_
_entity.id
_entity.type
_entity.pdbx_description
1 polymer ?
#
loop_
_entity_poly.entity_id
_entity_poly.type
_entity_poly.pdbx_seq_one_letter_code
_entity_poly.pdbx_strand_id
1 'polypeptide(L)'
;MDSLGRPLETTFVCVAPLTGNSGVTWETSHVRHKLKRVLWVPVEGDRSIPLAERRVGSPLLWSPSEEEDRQLRLDWEELMDMIVLGQVERITARHGEVLQLRPKAANARALTEAIGARGEPILTLPRGFYLKKNFTQALLARHFLLQNP
;
A
#
# COMPACT_ATOMS: atom_id res chain seq x y z
N MET A 1 6.17 14.43 4.56
CA MET A 1 6.47 14.16 5.97
C MET A 1 6.12 15.38 6.79
N ASP A 2 5.86 15.20 8.08
CA ASP A 2 5.78 16.31 9.03
C ASP A 2 7.19 16.84 9.39
N SER A 3 7.24 17.87 10.25
CA SER A 3 8.47 18.48 10.74
C SER A 3 9.36 17.53 11.56
N LEU A 4 8.83 16.39 12.00
CA LEU A 4 9.56 15.34 12.72
C LEU A 4 9.98 14.18 11.81
N GLY A 5 9.80 14.30 10.50
CA GLY A 5 10.17 13.26 9.52
C GLY A 5 9.18 12.09 9.47
N ARG A 6 7.97 12.22 10.01
CA ARG A 6 6.97 11.15 10.01
C ARG A 6 6.13 11.17 8.74
N PRO A 7 5.75 9.99 8.19
CA PRO A 7 4.81 9.92 7.08
C PRO A 7 3.45 10.50 7.45
N LEU A 8 2.93 11.39 6.60
CA LEU A 8 1.60 11.99 6.79
C LEU A 8 0.50 11.10 6.21
N GLU A 9 0.79 10.40 5.12
CA GLU A 9 -0.15 9.64 4.32
C GLU A 9 0.35 8.21 4.09
N THR A 10 -0.56 7.31 3.73
CA THR A 10 -0.24 5.96 3.24
C THR A 10 0.36 6.02 1.85
N THR A 11 1.25 5.09 1.49
CA THR A 11 1.90 5.08 0.16
C THR A 11 1.21 4.10 -0.78
N PHE A 12 0.67 4.57 -1.89
CA PHE A 12 0.11 3.71 -2.94
C PHE A 12 1.20 2.87 -3.62
N VAL A 13 0.92 1.59 -3.84
CA VAL A 13 1.84 0.65 -4.51
C VAL A 13 1.35 0.32 -5.92
N CYS A 14 0.20 -0.35 -6.03
CA CYS A 14 -0.42 -0.68 -7.31
C CYS A 14 -1.91 -0.96 -7.18
N VAL A 15 -2.60 -1.04 -8.31
CA VAL A 15 -3.98 -1.54 -8.38
C VAL A 15 -3.98 -3.03 -8.00
N ALA A 16 -5.02 -3.46 -7.28
CA ALA A 16 -5.22 -4.85 -6.92
C ALA A 16 -6.10 -5.53 -7.98
N PRO A 17 -5.69 -6.68 -8.53
CA PRO A 17 -6.52 -7.45 -9.45
C PRO A 17 -7.68 -8.09 -8.70
N LEU A 18 -8.91 -7.68 -9.01
CA LEU A 18 -10.13 -8.23 -8.39
C LEU A 18 -10.71 -9.44 -9.15
N THR A 19 -10.19 -9.71 -10.34
CA THR A 19 -10.45 -10.87 -11.19
C THR A 19 -9.14 -11.33 -11.83
N GLY A 20 -9.12 -12.52 -12.44
CA GLY A 20 -7.96 -13.02 -13.19
C GLY A 20 -6.72 -13.26 -12.32
N ASN A 21 -6.90 -13.51 -11.03
CA ASN A 21 -5.87 -13.66 -10.02
C ASN A 21 -5.51 -15.13 -9.72
N SER A 22 -6.07 -16.09 -10.46
CA SER A 22 -5.74 -17.51 -10.33
C SER A 22 -4.27 -17.78 -10.66
N GLY A 23 -3.56 -18.45 -9.74
CA GLY A 23 -2.16 -18.84 -9.91
C GLY A 23 -1.13 -17.75 -9.61
N VAL A 24 -1.54 -16.55 -9.19
CA VAL A 24 -0.61 -15.52 -8.72
C VAL A 24 -0.17 -15.84 -7.30
N THR A 25 1.14 -15.87 -7.06
CA THR A 25 1.74 -16.02 -5.73
C THR A 25 2.39 -14.71 -5.28
N TRP A 26 2.82 -14.62 -4.02
CA TRP A 26 3.57 -13.46 -3.52
C TRP A 26 4.79 -13.16 -4.39
N GLU A 27 5.56 -14.20 -4.75
CA GLU A 27 6.80 -14.12 -5.49
C GLU A 27 6.63 -13.50 -6.88
N THR A 28 5.48 -13.77 -7.50
CA THR A 28 5.09 -13.33 -8.85
C THR A 28 4.17 -12.12 -8.85
N SER A 29 3.80 -11.59 -7.68
CA SER A 29 2.87 -10.48 -7.53
C SER A 29 3.44 -9.14 -8.03
N HIS A 30 2.55 -8.27 -8.52
CA HIS A 30 2.91 -6.89 -8.87
C HIS A 30 3.36 -6.07 -7.64
N VAL A 31 2.80 -6.35 -6.46
CA VAL A 31 3.16 -5.68 -5.21
C VAL A 31 4.63 -5.93 -4.92
N ARG A 32 5.06 -7.19 -4.86
CA ARG A 32 6.45 -7.56 -4.61
C ARG A 32 7.38 -7.03 -5.68
N HIS A 33 7.01 -7.13 -6.96
CA HIS A 33 7.82 -6.61 -8.06
C HIS A 33 8.11 -5.11 -7.90
N LYS A 34 7.10 -4.31 -7.53
CA LYS A 34 7.25 -2.86 -7.34
C LYS A 34 8.02 -2.50 -6.07
N LEU A 35 7.89 -3.29 -5.01
CA LEU A 35 8.57 -3.05 -3.73
C LEU A 35 9.99 -3.63 -3.68
N LYS A 36 10.40 -4.44 -4.67
CA LYS A 36 11.72 -5.08 -4.72
C LYS A 36 12.88 -4.09 -4.56
N ARG A 37 12.77 -2.90 -5.16
CA ARG A 37 13.75 -1.82 -5.03
C ARG A 37 13.05 -0.47 -5.23
N VAL A 38 13.06 0.38 -4.20
CA VAL A 38 12.37 1.67 -4.22
C VAL A 38 13.34 2.79 -3.86
N LEU A 39 13.36 3.83 -4.68
CA LEU A 39 13.98 5.11 -4.32
C LEU A 39 12.91 5.97 -3.64
N TRP A 40 12.99 6.10 -2.33
CA TRP A 40 12.13 7.00 -1.59
C TRP A 40 12.71 8.41 -1.64
N VAL A 41 11.87 9.37 -2.05
CA VAL A 41 12.21 10.79 -2.06
C VAL A 41 11.24 11.50 -1.13
N PRO A 42 11.64 11.78 0.12
CA PRO A 42 10.76 12.43 1.07
C PRO A 42 10.52 13.89 0.68
N VAL A 43 9.30 14.38 0.90
CA VAL A 43 8.94 15.79 0.67
C VAL A 43 8.21 16.33 1.90
N GLU A 44 8.41 17.59 2.24
CA GLU A 44 7.61 18.25 3.27
C GLU A 44 6.13 18.23 2.87
N GLY A 45 5.26 17.93 3.83
CA GLY A 45 3.82 17.85 3.58
C GLY A 45 2.97 18.63 4.58
N ASP A 46 3.60 19.43 5.43
CA ASP A 46 2.88 20.32 6.34
C ASP A 46 1.96 21.25 5.54
N ARG A 47 0.70 21.33 5.95
CA ARG A 47 -0.33 22.13 5.30
C ARG A 47 -0.14 23.63 5.52
N SER A 48 0.60 24.01 6.55
CA SER A 48 0.95 25.40 6.83
C SER A 48 2.02 25.96 5.89
N ILE A 49 2.82 25.09 5.25
CA ILE A 49 3.90 25.49 4.34
C ILE A 49 3.33 25.59 2.90
N PRO A 50 3.43 26.76 2.23
CA PRO A 50 3.05 26.92 0.83
C PRO A 50 3.73 25.88 -0.06
N LEU A 51 3.00 25.35 -1.06
CA LEU A 51 3.50 24.26 -1.91
C LEU A 51 4.86 24.57 -2.54
N ALA A 52 5.05 25.81 -3.01
CA ALA A 52 6.29 26.27 -3.65
C ALA A 52 7.49 26.37 -2.68
N GLU A 53 7.24 26.40 -1.38
CA GLU A 53 8.26 26.53 -0.33
C GLU A 53 8.63 25.18 0.32
N ARG A 54 7.91 24.12 -0.03
CA ARG A 54 8.16 22.77 0.50
C ARG A 54 9.49 22.23 0.01
N ARG A 55 10.25 21.65 0.93
CA ARG A 55 11.57 21.11 0.64
C ARG A 55 11.50 19.63 0.25
N VAL A 56 12.43 19.23 -0.60
CA VAL A 56 12.74 17.84 -0.88
C VAL A 56 13.81 17.38 0.11
N GLY A 57 13.55 16.28 0.81
CA GLY A 57 14.48 15.66 1.75
C GLY A 57 15.49 14.75 1.07
N SER A 58 16.43 14.23 1.86
CA SER A 58 17.44 13.29 1.37
C SER A 58 16.79 12.01 0.82
N PRO A 59 17.15 11.56 -0.39
CA PRO A 59 16.60 10.32 -0.93
C PRO A 59 17.21 9.10 -0.22
N LEU A 60 16.47 8.00 -0.19
CA LEU A 60 17.01 6.70 0.22
C LEU A 60 16.65 5.59 -0.77
N LEU A 61 17.61 4.70 -1.03
CA LEU A 61 17.39 3.52 -1.83
C LEU A 61 17.16 2.32 -0.92
N TRP A 62 15.98 1.72 -0.99
CA TRP A 62 15.53 0.66 -0.10
C TRP A 62 15.16 -0.61 -0.87
N SER A 63 15.41 -1.75 -0.23
CA SER A 63 14.80 -3.06 -0.52
C SER A 63 14.29 -3.62 0.79
N PRO A 64 13.19 -4.40 0.78
CA PRO A 64 12.68 -5.03 2.00
C PRO A 64 13.74 -5.95 2.60
N SER A 65 13.89 -5.88 3.93
CA SER A 65 14.55 -6.95 4.68
C SER A 65 13.71 -8.24 4.62
N GLU A 66 14.28 -9.36 5.07
CA GLU A 66 13.53 -10.63 5.14
C GLU A 66 12.27 -10.51 5.99
N GLU A 67 12.35 -9.79 7.11
CA GLU A 67 11.20 -9.52 7.97
C GLU A 67 10.14 -8.65 7.29
N GLU A 68 10.57 -7.59 6.60
CA GLU A 68 9.63 -6.71 5.86
C GLU A 68 8.95 -7.46 4.71
N ASP A 69 9.69 -8.29 3.96
CA ASP A 69 9.12 -9.12 2.90
C ASP A 69 8.11 -10.12 3.47
N ARG A 70 8.41 -10.73 4.62
CA ARG A 70 7.49 -11.64 5.33
C ARG A 70 6.22 -10.94 5.77
N GLN A 71 6.30 -9.75 6.37
CA GLN A 71 5.13 -8.97 6.78
C GLN A 71 4.26 -8.58 5.58
N LEU A 72 4.89 -8.09 4.51
CA LEU A 72 4.19 -7.73 3.29
C LEU A 72 3.51 -8.94 2.62
N ARG A 73 4.17 -10.10 2.64
CA ARG A 73 3.61 -11.35 2.12
C ARG A 73 2.37 -11.76 2.89
N LEU A 74 2.42 -11.80 4.22
CA LEU A 74 1.30 -12.25 5.06
C LEU A 74 0.06 -11.39 4.80
N ASP A 75 0.21 -10.07 4.80
CA ASP A 75 -0.92 -9.18 4.52
C ASP A 75 -1.43 -9.32 3.08
N TRP A 76 -0.51 -9.49 2.11
CA TRP A 76 -0.91 -9.68 0.72
C TRP A 76 -1.70 -10.96 0.53
N GLU A 77 -1.27 -12.08 1.13
CA GLU A 77 -1.95 -13.36 1.08
C GLU A 77 -3.34 -13.26 1.73
N GLU A 78 -3.45 -12.67 2.93
CA GLU A 78 -4.75 -12.43 3.60
C GLU A 78 -5.70 -11.62 2.71
N LEU A 79 -5.23 -10.50 2.16
CA LEU A 79 -6.04 -9.61 1.33
C LEU A 79 -6.45 -10.27 0.01
N MET A 80 -5.58 -11.08 -0.59
CA MET A 80 -5.86 -11.80 -1.82
C MET A 80 -6.85 -12.96 -1.59
N ASP A 81 -6.74 -13.68 -0.47
CA ASP A 81 -7.71 -14.71 -0.08
C ASP A 81 -9.11 -14.12 0.03
N MET A 82 -9.24 -12.96 0.69
CA MET A 82 -10.53 -12.26 0.77
C MET A 82 -11.07 -11.86 -0.61
N ILE A 83 -10.22 -11.45 -1.55
CA ILE A 83 -10.64 -11.14 -2.93
C ILE A 83 -11.13 -12.40 -3.63
N VAL A 84 -10.34 -13.49 -3.59
CA VAL A 84 -10.63 -14.75 -4.29
C VAL A 84 -11.90 -15.41 -3.74
N LEU A 85 -12.15 -15.32 -2.43
CA LEU A 85 -13.37 -15.81 -1.78
C LEU A 85 -14.59 -14.91 -2.00
N GLY A 86 -14.48 -13.88 -2.85
CA GLY A 86 -15.57 -12.96 -3.17
C GLY A 86 -15.98 -12.05 -2.00
N GLN A 87 -15.07 -11.83 -1.05
CA GLN A 87 -15.28 -11.01 0.16
C GLN A 87 -14.73 -9.59 0.01
N VAL A 88 -14.49 -9.13 -1.23
CA VAL A 88 -13.87 -7.83 -1.52
C VAL A 88 -14.56 -6.64 -0.86
N GLU A 89 -15.89 -6.68 -0.72
CA GLU A 89 -16.67 -5.61 -0.08
C GLU A 89 -16.53 -5.57 1.45
N ARG A 90 -16.12 -6.69 2.06
CA ARG A 90 -15.83 -6.77 3.51
C ARG A 90 -14.45 -6.19 3.85
N ILE A 91 -13.60 -5.99 2.85
CA ILE A 91 -12.26 -5.46 3.06
C ILE A 91 -12.33 -3.98 3.46
N THR A 92 -12.01 -3.73 4.72
CA THR A 92 -11.81 -2.39 5.29
C THR A 92 -10.32 -2.06 5.43
N ALA A 93 -10.00 -0.79 5.66
CA ALA A 93 -8.63 -0.32 5.92
C ALA A 93 -7.98 -0.91 7.19
N ARG A 94 -8.74 -1.64 8.03
CA ARG A 94 -8.23 -2.29 9.23
C ARG A 94 -7.47 -3.58 8.92
N HIS A 95 -7.80 -4.28 7.83
CA HIS A 95 -7.10 -5.51 7.42
C HIS A 95 -5.64 -5.24 7.05
N GLY A 96 -4.81 -6.27 7.23
CA GLY A 96 -3.35 -6.24 7.16
C GLY A 96 -2.68 -5.45 8.29
N GLU A 97 -1.41 -5.70 8.57
CA GLU A 97 -0.62 -5.00 9.60
C GLU A 97 0.20 -3.83 9.03
N VAL A 98 0.74 -4.00 7.83
CA VAL A 98 1.65 -3.09 7.13
C VAL A 98 1.19 -2.75 5.71
N LEU A 99 0.38 -3.59 5.08
CA LEU A 99 -0.22 -3.43 3.77
C LEU A 99 -1.75 -3.42 3.90
N GLN A 100 -2.44 -2.66 3.06
CA GLN A 100 -3.91 -2.62 3.06
C GLN A 100 -4.47 -2.37 1.66
N LEU A 101 -5.76 -2.70 1.49
CA LEU A 101 -6.53 -2.30 0.34
C LEU A 101 -7.38 -1.06 0.64
N ARG A 102 -7.37 -0.10 -0.27
CA ARG A 102 -8.26 1.07 -0.25
C ARG A 102 -8.86 1.33 -1.63
N PRO A 103 -10.00 2.02 -1.73
CA PRO A 103 -10.52 2.47 -3.02
C PRO A 103 -9.48 3.32 -3.77
N LYS A 104 -9.25 2.99 -5.05
CA LYS A 104 -8.37 3.73 -5.97
C LYS A 104 -9.12 4.03 -7.26
N ALA A 105 -10.11 4.92 -7.16
CA ALA A 105 -10.94 5.33 -8.28
C ALA A 105 -10.62 6.77 -8.71
N ALA A 106 -10.70 7.07 -10.01
CA ALA A 106 -10.58 8.44 -10.52
C ALA A 106 -11.78 9.31 -10.08
N ASN A 107 -12.94 8.69 -9.88
CA ASN A 107 -14.15 9.29 -9.36
C ASN A 107 -15.04 8.18 -8.75
N ALA A 108 -16.08 8.56 -8.01
CA ALA A 108 -17.00 7.62 -7.36
C ALA A 108 -17.86 6.77 -8.31
N ARG A 109 -17.77 7.00 -9.64
CA ARG A 109 -18.51 6.26 -10.67
C ARG A 109 -17.65 5.20 -11.38
N ALA A 110 -16.34 5.18 -11.14
CA ALA A 110 -15.46 4.19 -11.77
C ALA A 110 -15.71 2.81 -11.13
N LEU A 111 -16.09 1.85 -11.96
CA LEU A 111 -16.37 0.47 -11.55
C LEU A 111 -15.41 -0.48 -12.25
N THR A 112 -15.11 -1.59 -11.60
CA THR A 112 -14.38 -2.73 -12.14
C THR A 112 -15.10 -4.02 -11.78
N GLU A 113 -14.87 -5.06 -12.57
CA GLU A 113 -15.36 -6.40 -12.26
C GLU A 113 -14.65 -6.97 -11.03
N ALA A 114 -15.37 -7.76 -10.24
CA ALA A 114 -14.89 -8.53 -9.12
C ALA A 114 -15.75 -9.79 -8.94
N ILE A 115 -15.34 -10.67 -8.02
CA ILE A 115 -16.09 -11.86 -7.63
C ILE A 115 -16.94 -11.55 -6.39
N GLY A 116 -18.23 -11.90 -6.43
CA GLY A 116 -19.18 -11.79 -5.33
C GLY A 116 -19.15 -13.00 -4.40
N ALA A 117 -19.88 -12.90 -3.29
CA ALA A 117 -19.83 -13.89 -2.21
C ALA A 117 -20.31 -15.31 -2.59
N ARG A 118 -21.00 -15.48 -3.72
CA ARG A 118 -21.42 -16.78 -4.26
C ARG A 118 -20.69 -17.13 -5.56
N GLY A 119 -19.59 -16.44 -5.87
CA GLY A 119 -18.82 -16.65 -7.10
C GLY A 119 -19.40 -15.94 -8.32
N GLU A 120 -20.46 -15.15 -8.17
CA GLU A 120 -21.06 -14.38 -9.26
C GLU A 120 -20.18 -13.17 -9.64
N PRO A 121 -20.13 -12.76 -10.91
CA PRO A 121 -19.52 -11.49 -11.28
C PRO A 121 -20.29 -10.31 -10.68
N ILE A 122 -19.57 -9.38 -10.06
CA ILE A 122 -20.12 -8.12 -9.53
C ILE A 122 -19.32 -6.92 -10.02
N LEU A 123 -19.92 -5.74 -9.95
CA LEU A 123 -19.21 -4.47 -10.15
C LEU A 123 -18.94 -3.82 -8.79
N THR A 124 -17.70 -3.40 -8.57
CA THR A 124 -17.30 -2.69 -7.35
C THR A 124 -16.29 -1.59 -7.67
N LEU A 125 -15.96 -0.76 -6.67
CA LEU A 125 -14.93 0.25 -6.82
C LEU A 125 -13.55 -0.40 -6.96
N PRO A 126 -12.68 0.07 -7.88
CA PRO A 126 -11.32 -0.42 -7.99
C PRO A 126 -10.57 -0.25 -6.68
N ARG A 127 -9.78 -1.26 -6.33
CA ARG A 127 -8.95 -1.28 -5.11
C ARG A 127 -7.48 -1.12 -5.47
N GLY A 128 -6.73 -0.48 -4.58
CA GLY A 128 -5.28 -0.38 -4.66
C GLY A 128 -4.66 -0.86 -3.37
N PHE A 129 -3.46 -1.43 -3.49
CA PHE A 129 -2.59 -1.73 -2.37
C PHE A 129 -1.87 -0.47 -1.89
N TYR A 130 -1.84 -0.28 -0.58
CA TYR A 130 -1.17 0.82 0.08
C TYR A 130 -0.33 0.32 1.24
N LEU A 131 0.90 0.81 1.37
CA LEU A 131 1.69 0.68 2.58
C LEU A 131 1.10 1.59 3.65
N LYS A 132 0.87 1.03 4.84
CA LYS A 132 0.43 1.76 6.01
C LYS A 132 1.55 2.64 6.54
N LYS A 133 1.17 3.70 7.27
CA LYS A 133 2.11 4.71 7.76
C LYS A 133 3.17 4.13 8.69
N ASN A 134 2.79 3.20 9.57
CA ASN A 134 3.70 2.48 10.47
C ASN A 134 4.85 1.80 9.72
N PHE A 135 4.58 1.15 8.59
CA PHE A 135 5.62 0.49 7.79
C PHE A 135 6.64 1.51 7.24
N THR A 136 6.14 2.55 6.56
CA THR A 136 7.01 3.60 6.01
C THR A 136 7.74 4.40 7.09
N GLN A 137 7.12 4.57 8.27
CA GLN A 137 7.73 5.26 9.40
C GLN A 137 8.90 4.46 9.96
N ALA A 138 8.72 3.15 10.18
CA ALA A 138 9.78 2.27 10.66
C ALA A 138 10.97 2.22 9.67
N LEU A 139 10.68 2.14 8.37
CA LEU A 139 11.66 2.19 7.29
C LEU A 139 12.49 3.48 7.31
N LEU A 140 11.84 4.63 7.41
CA LEU A 140 12.50 5.93 7.43
C LEU A 140 13.30 6.14 8.71
N ALA A 141 12.74 5.75 9.85
CA ALA A 141 13.39 5.86 11.15
C ALA A 141 14.67 5.01 11.20
N ARG A 142 14.63 3.78 10.68
CA ARG A 142 15.81 2.91 10.59
C ARG A 142 16.91 3.49 9.71
N HIS A 143 16.56 4.11 8.59
CA HIS A 143 17.55 4.65 7.66
C HIS A 143 18.19 5.96 8.14
N PHE A 144 17.38 6.89 8.65
CA PHE A 144 17.86 8.20 9.09
C PHE A 144 18.16 8.27 10.60
N LEU A 145 18.11 7.13 11.30
CA LEU A 145 18.30 7.02 12.76
C LEU A 145 17.37 7.97 13.55
N LEU A 146 16.13 8.14 13.08
CA LEU A 146 15.14 8.95 13.80
C LEU A 146 14.79 8.23 15.11
N GLN A 147 14.79 8.95 16.23
CA GLN A 147 14.34 8.37 17.49
C GLN A 147 12.86 7.97 17.38
N ASN A 148 12.56 6.69 17.61
CA ASN A 148 11.19 6.24 17.79
C ASN A 148 10.69 6.84 19.11
N PRO A 149 9.53 7.52 19.13
CA PRO A 149 8.91 7.96 20.38
C PRO A 149 8.49 6.76 21.24
#